data_AF-A0AAD6F2F4-F1
#
_entry.id   AF-A0AAD6F2F4-F1
#
_cell.length_a   1.000
_cell.length_b   1.000
_cell.length_c   1.000
_cell.angle_alpha   90.00
_cell.angle_beta   90.00
_cell.angle_gamma   90.00
#
_symmetry.space_group_name_H-M   'P 1'
#
loop_
_entity.id
_entity.type
_entity.pdbx_description
1 polymer ?
#
loop_
_entity_poly.entity_id
_entity_poly.type
_entity_poly.pdbx_seq_one_letter_code
_entity_poly.pdbx_strand_id
1 'polypeptide(L)' 'MCGDLVLMLIDGDADSYLCQRLPHLSSMSQQGGVATAYVCQNFTCSPPVTDPQELRRLLLDGNMETLAE' A
#
# COMPACT_ATOMS: atom_id res chain seq x y z
N MET A 1 -20.47 -3.62 0.50
CA MET A 1 -20.16 -2.34 -0.17
C MET A 1 -18.87 -2.54 -0.95
N CYS A 2 -18.82 -2.15 -2.23
CA CYS A 2 -17.57 -2.15 -3.00
C CYS A 2 -16.89 -0.79 -2.73
N GLY A 3 -15.81 -0.78 -1.95
CA GLY A 3 -15.02 0.43 -1.72
C GLY A 3 -14.10 0.69 -2.91
N ASP A 4 -13.80 1.95 -3.18
CA ASP A 4 -12.87 2.33 -4.23
C ASP A 4 -11.44 1.90 -3.85
N LEU A 5 -10.92 0.86 -4.52
CA LEU A 5 -9.53 0.45 -4.40
C LEU A 5 -8.71 1.14 -5.49
N VAL A 6 -7.74 1.96 -5.08
CA VAL A 6 -6.78 2.58 -6.00
C VAL A 6 -5.45 1.86 -5.89
N LEU A 7 -4.97 1.31 -7.02
CA LEU A 7 -3.64 0.74 -7.12
C LEU A 7 -2.70 1.77 -7.74
N MET A 8 -1.62 2.11 -7.04
CA MET A 8 -0.55 2.98 -7.53
C MET A 8 0.74 2.16 -7.65
N LEU A 9 1.41 2.29 -8.79
CA LEU A 9 2.74 1.73 -9.00
C LEU A 9 3.79 2.82 -8.77
N ILE A 10 4.75 2.55 -7.89
CA ILE A 10 5.91 3.42 -7.63
C ILE A 10 7.13 2.70 -8.22
N ASP A 11 7.91 3.43 -9.02
CA ASP A 11 9.11 2.91 -9.70
C ASP A 11 10.33 2.77 -8.78
N GLY A 12 10.24 3.28 -7.54
CA GLY A 12 11.32 3.28 -6.56
C GLY A 12 12.30 4.44 -6.72
N ASP A 13 11.99 5.41 -7.58
CA ASP A 13 12.75 6.64 -7.73
C ASP A 13 12.12 7.75 -6.88
N ALA A 14 12.93 8.34 -6.00
CA ALA A 14 12.52 9.45 -5.14
C ALA A 14 12.25 10.74 -5.93
N ASP A 15 12.84 10.87 -7.12
CA ASP A 15 12.61 11.99 -8.04
C ASP A 15 11.45 11.73 -9.02
N SER A 16 10.75 10.59 -8.91
CA SER A 16 9.61 10.28 -9.76
C SER A 16 8.45 11.28 -9.58
N TYR A 17 7.63 11.40 -10.63
CA TYR A 17 6.49 12.32 -10.65
C TYR A 17 5.52 12.10 -9.47
N LEU A 18 5.34 10.84 -9.05
CA LEU A 18 4.48 10.50 -7.91
C LEU A 18 5.09 10.96 -6.59
N CYS A 19 6.39 10.74 -6.37
CA CYS A 19 7.09 11.18 -5.16
C CYS A 19 7.12 12.71 -5.03
N GLN A 20 7.30 13.44 -6.15
CA GLN A 20 7.26 14.90 -6.14
C GLN A 20 5.89 15.46 -5.74
N ARG A 21 4.80 14.81 -6.16
CA ARG A 21 3.42 15.26 -5.85
C ARG A 21 2.90 14.74 -4.52
N LEU A 22 3.39 13.57 -4.10
CA LEU A 22 2.97 12.88 -2.89
C LEU A 22 4.24 12.52 -2.10
N PRO A 23 4.83 13.48 -1.35
CA PRO A 23 6.14 13.30 -0.72
C PRO A 23 6.23 12.09 0.23
N HIS A 24 5.09 11.67 0.81
CA HIS A 24 5.00 10.49 1.67
C HIS A 24 5.26 9.17 0.93
N LEU A 25 5.15 9.14 -0.40
CA LEU A 25 5.52 7.97 -1.20
C LEU A 25 7.04 7.78 -1.31
N SER A 26 7.83 8.83 -1.07
CA SER A 26 9.31 8.76 -1.18
C SER A 26 9.94 7.82 -0.15
N SER A 27 9.24 7.51 0.95
CA SER A 27 9.68 6.51 1.93
C SER A 27 9.23 5.08 1.58
N MET A 28 8.32 4.93 0.62
CA MET A 28 7.82 3.63 0.15
C MET A 28 8.76 3.07 -0.92
N SER A 29 9.62 2.15 -0.51
CA SER A 29 10.65 1.56 -1.36
C SER A 29 10.66 0.05 -1.26
N GLN A 30 11.35 -0.59 -2.22
CA GLN A 30 11.54 -2.03 -2.21
C GLN A 30 12.35 -2.46 -0.98
N GLN A 31 11.83 -3.43 -0.23
CA GLN A 31 12.52 -4.02 0.90
C GLN A 31 13.47 -5.12 0.40
N GLY A 32 14.77 -4.93 0.60
CA GLY A 32 15.78 -5.91 0.18
C GLY A 32 15.86 -6.16 -1.32
N GLY A 33 15.46 -5.19 -2.15
CA GLY A 33 15.45 -5.31 -3.61
C GLY A 33 14.31 -6.19 -4.17
N VAL A 34 13.31 -6.50 -3.35
CA VAL A 34 12.14 -7.31 -3.75
C VAL A 34 10.91 -6.41 -3.92
N ALA A 35 10.02 -6.77 -4.83
CA ALA A 35 8.72 -6.12 -4.99
C ALA A 35 8.00 -6.04 -3.64
N THR A 36 7.60 -4.83 -3.25
CA THR A 36 7.00 -4.52 -1.95
C THR A 36 5.71 -3.76 -2.17
N ALA A 37 4.63 -4.20 -1.51
CA ALA A 37 3.36 -3.50 -1.50
C ALA A 37 3.13 -2.81 -0.15
N TYR A 38 2.56 -1.60 -0.23
CA TYR A 38 2.11 -0.81 0.90
C TYR A 38 0.59 -0.68 0.78
N VAL A 39 -0.15 -1.26 1.72
CA VAL A 39 -1.61 -1.14 1.78
C VAL A 39 -1.94 -0.08 2.81
N CYS A 40 -2.51 1.03 2.35
CA CYS A 40 -2.84 2.17 3.19
C CYS A 40 -4.35 2.38 3.22
N GLN A 41 -4.88 2.61 4.42
CA GLN A 41 -6.27 2.96 4.65
C GLN A 41 -6.32 4.23 5.50
N ASN A 42 -7.06 5.24 5.02
CA ASN A 42 -7.09 6.58 5.61
C ASN A 42 -5.69 7.22 5.69
N PHE A 43 -5.07 7.20 6.87
CA PHE A 43 -3.76 7.79 7.14
C PHE A 43 -2.74 6.79 7.70
N THR A 44 -3.11 5.50 7.73
CA THR A 44 -2.30 4.42 8.30
C THR A 44 -2.02 3.39 7.22
N CYS A 45 -0.76 2.97 7.12
CA CYS A 45 -0.36 1.87 6.27
C CYS A 45 -0.04 0.65 7.12
N SER A 46 -0.43 -0.53 6.64
CA SER A 46 0.05 -1.81 7.18
C SER A 46 1.56 -1.93 6.99
N PRO A 47 2.22 -2.86 7.72
CA PRO A 47 3.61 -3.18 7.46
C PRO A 47 3.84 -3.54 5.97
N PRO A 48 5.01 -3.19 5.40
CA PRO A 48 5.33 -3.52 4.01
C PRO A 48 5.30 -5.04 3.81
N VAL A 49 4.58 -5.48 2.78
CA VAL A 49 4.46 -6.90 2.43
C VAL A 49 5.17 -7.21 1.11
N THR A 50 5.92 -8.30 1.11
CA THR A 50 6.62 -8.82 -0.08
C THR A 50 6.03 -10.16 -0.54
N ASP A 51 5.25 -10.82 0.31
CA ASP A 51 4.57 -12.08 0.00
C ASP A 51 3.20 -11.82 -0.67
N PRO A 52 2.93 -12.38 -1.86
CA PRO A 52 1.66 -12.17 -2.56
C PRO A 52 0.43 -12.73 -1.84
N GLN A 53 0.56 -13.81 -1.05
CA GLN A 53 -0.56 -14.37 -0.29
C GLN A 53 -0.92 -13.46 0.88
N GLU A 54 0.08 -12.88 1.57
CA GLU A 54 -0.20 -11.92 2.64
C GLU A 54 -0.83 -10.64 2.08
N LEU A 55 -0.36 -10.14 0.93
CA LEU A 55 -1.01 -9.01 0.24
C LEU A 55 -2.48 -9.32 -0.09
N ARG A 56 -2.74 -10.50 -0.64
CA ARG A 56 -4.10 -10.95 -0.94
C ARG A 56 -4.97 -10.96 0.31
N ARG A 57 -4.44 -11.44 1.44
CA ARG A 57 -5.16 -11.46 2.72
C ARG A 57 -5.50 -10.05 3.17
N LEU A 58 -4.55 -9.11 3.14
CA LEU A 58 -4.81 -7.70 3.49
C LEU A 58 -5.89 -7.05 2.61
N LEU A 59 -5.87 -7.31 1.30
CA LEU A 59 -6.84 -6.73 0.36
C LEU A 59 -8.25 -7.32 0.49
N LEU A 60 -8.38 -8.56 0.96
CA LEU A 60 -9.67 -9.25 1.13
C LEU A 60 -10.23 -9.08 2.55
N ASP A 61 -9.36 -9.00 3.56
CA ASP A 61 -9.73 -8.85 4.97
C ASP A 61 -9.98 -7.37 5.34
N GLY A 62 -9.39 -6.40 4.62
CA GLY A 62 -9.67 -4.97 4.80
C GLY A 62 -11.12 -4.54 4.50
N ASN A 63 -11.96 -5.49 4.05
CA ASN A 63 -13.40 -5.35 3.86
C ASN A 63 -14.24 -5.73 5.11
N MET A 64 -13.61 -6.08 6.24
CA MET A 64 -14.30 -6.42 7.51
C MET A 64 -13.84 -5.57 8.72
N GLU A 65 -13.57 -4.27 8.53
CA GLU A 65 -13.58 -3.30 9.64
C GLU A 65 -14.81 -2.40 9.54
N THR A 66 -15.99 -3.01 9.70
CA THR A 66 -17.22 -2.28 10.09
C THR A 66 -18.19 -3.25 10.77
N LEU A 67 -17.86 -3.76 11.96
CA LEU A 67 -18.87 -4.07 12.99
C LEU A 67 -18.18 -4.33 14.34
N ALA A 68 -17.92 -3.25 15.07
CA ALA A 68 -17.80 -3.28 16.53
C ALA A 68 -18.15 -1.86 17.04
N GLU A 69 -19.44 -1.54 16.99
CA GLU A 69 -20.07 -0.67 17.99
C GLU A 69 -20.68 -1.55 19.09
#